data_AF-X1CKG0-F1
#
_entry.id   AF-X1CKG0-F1
#
_cell.length_a   1.000
_cell.length_b   1.000
_cell.length_c   1.000
_cell.angle_alpha   90.00
_cell.angle_beta   90.00
_cell.angle_gamma   90.00
#
_symmetry.space_group_name_H-M   'P 1'
#
loop_
_entity.id
_entity.type
_entity.pdbx_description
1 polymer ?
#
loop_
_entity_poly.entity_id
_entity_poly.type
_entity_poly.pdbx_seq_one_letter_code
_entity_poly.pdbx_strand_id
1 'polypeptide(L)'
;MPAYAKYGGGTGVPNDPYLIFDANQMNAIGANPGDWDKHFKLMADIDLSGFTGTAFNIIGYRVSSSDNKPFTSVFDGNGHTIANFIYDSNDRNHIGLFGHVEGENAEIKDLGLLDPNVDAGTGSYVGSLAGRLSAGKITNCYVQGGSISGNVYVGGLVGRNSYGIITNCYATSSVSGDRNIGGLVGQNLGSINNCYSTASVSGNNNVA
;
A
#
# COMPACT_ATOMS: atom_id res chain seq x y z
N MET A 1 3.89 27.67 -22.44
CA MET A 1 4.17 27.40 -21.00
C MET A 1 4.83 26.05 -20.93
N PRO A 2 5.96 25.85 -20.22
CA PRO A 2 6.53 24.52 -20.11
C PRO A 2 5.54 23.63 -19.34
N ALA A 3 5.31 22.42 -19.84
CA ALA A 3 4.53 21.43 -19.11
C ALA A 3 5.23 21.19 -17.77
N TYR A 4 4.52 21.37 -16.66
CA TYR A 4 5.05 20.97 -15.36
C TYR A 4 5.39 19.48 -15.42
N ALA A 5 6.62 19.12 -15.04
CA ALA A 5 7.01 17.74 -14.94
C ALA A 5 6.09 17.04 -13.92
N LYS A 6 5.61 15.86 -14.28
CA LYS A 6 4.67 15.06 -13.48
C LYS A 6 5.23 14.65 -12.12
N TYR A 7 6.55 14.49 -12.05
CA TYR A 7 7.31 14.15 -10.85
C TYR A 7 8.52 15.10 -10.74
N GLY A 8 9.30 14.98 -9.67
CA GLY A 8 10.44 15.87 -9.41
C GLY A 8 11.70 15.61 -10.25
N GLY A 9 11.73 14.56 -11.06
CA GLY A 9 12.88 14.21 -11.92
C GLY A 9 12.97 12.71 -12.21
N GLY A 10 14.00 12.31 -12.95
CA GLY A 10 14.26 10.93 -13.35
C GLY A 10 13.47 10.47 -14.58
N THR A 11 13.79 9.26 -15.05
CA THR A 11 13.17 8.63 -16.23
C THR A 11 12.35 7.39 -15.89
N GLY A 12 12.32 6.99 -14.62
CA GLY A 12 11.56 5.84 -14.13
C GLY A 12 12.21 4.49 -14.42
N VAL A 13 13.49 4.46 -14.78
CA VAL A 13 14.29 3.24 -14.96
C VAL A 13 15.06 2.90 -13.67
N PRO A 14 15.57 1.66 -13.48
CA PRO A 14 16.17 1.24 -12.21
C PRO A 14 17.26 2.18 -11.66
N ASN A 15 18.13 2.71 -12.53
CA ASN A 15 19.25 3.57 -12.15
C ASN A 15 18.91 5.07 -12.18
N ASP A 16 17.70 5.42 -12.59
CA ASP A 16 17.22 6.80 -12.68
C ASP A 16 15.69 6.81 -12.40
N PRO A 17 15.29 6.46 -11.16
CA PRO A 17 13.89 6.35 -10.79
C PRO A 17 13.21 7.72 -10.80
N TYR A 18 11.90 7.74 -10.94
CA TYR A 18 11.14 8.97 -10.73
C TYR A 18 11.24 9.43 -9.28
N LEU A 19 11.56 10.71 -9.09
CA LEU A 19 11.79 11.30 -7.78
C LEU A 19 10.50 11.97 -7.25
N ILE A 20 10.15 11.67 -6.01
CA ILE A 20 8.91 12.12 -5.38
C ILE A 20 9.25 12.97 -4.14
N PHE A 21 8.84 14.24 -4.18
CA PHE A 21 9.15 15.24 -3.14
C PHE A 21 7.93 15.72 -2.37
N ASP A 22 6.73 15.56 -2.92
CA ASP A 22 5.52 16.11 -2.33
C ASP A 22 4.29 15.23 -2.54
N ALA A 23 3.22 15.58 -1.81
CA ALA A 23 1.96 14.85 -1.78
C ALA A 23 1.24 14.80 -3.14
N ASN A 24 1.35 15.86 -3.95
CA ASN A 24 0.74 15.89 -5.29
C ASN A 24 1.47 14.95 -6.24
N GLN A 25 2.79 14.90 -6.17
CA GLN A 25 3.61 13.95 -6.94
C GLN A 25 3.33 12.51 -6.52
N MET A 26 3.16 12.25 -5.21
CA MET A 26 2.77 10.94 -4.70
C MET A 26 1.39 10.52 -5.25
N ASN A 27 0.40 11.40 -5.16
CA ASN A 27 -0.94 11.14 -5.70
C ASN A 27 -0.94 11.00 -7.24
N ALA A 28 -0.04 11.71 -7.94
CA ALA A 28 0.10 11.63 -9.39
C ALA A 28 0.54 10.25 -9.86
N ILE A 29 1.24 9.44 -9.05
CA ILE A 29 1.57 8.05 -9.39
C ILE A 29 0.28 7.26 -9.61
N GLY A 30 -0.65 7.33 -8.66
CA GLY A 30 -1.93 6.64 -8.75
C GLY A 30 -2.83 7.15 -9.88
N ALA A 31 -2.75 8.44 -10.20
CA ALA A 31 -3.50 9.02 -11.31
C ALA A 31 -3.00 8.57 -12.70
N ASN A 32 -1.89 7.83 -12.77
CA ASN A 32 -1.21 7.51 -14.02
C ASN A 32 -0.75 6.06 -14.10
N PRO A 33 -1.66 5.13 -14.39
CA PRO A 33 -1.36 3.70 -14.46
C PRO A 33 -0.36 3.29 -15.55
N GLY A 34 -0.07 4.17 -16.51
CA GLY A 34 0.96 3.97 -17.52
C GLY A 34 2.38 3.89 -16.95
N ASP A 35 2.60 4.37 -15.72
CA ASP A 35 3.92 4.36 -15.08
C ASP A 35 4.07 3.30 -13.99
N TRP A 36 3.08 2.43 -13.77
CA TRP A 36 3.16 1.42 -12.71
C TRP A 36 4.16 0.28 -12.99
N ASP A 37 4.83 0.33 -14.15
CA ASP A 37 6.01 -0.47 -14.50
C ASP A 37 7.34 0.28 -14.29
N LYS A 38 7.29 1.52 -13.78
CA LYS A 38 8.45 2.39 -13.53
C LYS A 38 8.89 2.36 -12.08
N HIS A 39 10.15 2.73 -11.86
CA HIS A 39 10.77 2.83 -10.55
C HIS A 39 10.54 4.20 -9.94
N PHE A 40 10.23 4.24 -8.65
CA PHE A 40 9.97 5.45 -7.88
C PHE A 40 10.85 5.51 -6.65
N LYS A 41 11.25 6.72 -6.27
CA LYS A 41 12.03 6.97 -5.05
C LYS A 41 11.52 8.21 -4.32
N LEU A 42 11.23 8.06 -3.03
CA LEU A 42 10.96 9.21 -2.17
C LEU A 42 12.23 10.01 -1.90
N MET A 43 12.10 11.33 -1.92
CA MET A 43 13.18 12.29 -1.65
C MET A 43 12.85 13.20 -0.45
N ALA A 44 11.67 13.01 0.15
CA ALA A 44 11.20 13.71 1.32
C ALA A 44 10.14 12.87 2.03
N ASP A 45 9.89 13.19 3.30
CA ASP A 45 8.68 12.74 3.97
C ASP A 45 7.45 13.40 3.33
N ILE A 46 6.37 12.64 3.17
CA ILE A 46 5.17 13.06 2.45
C ILE A 46 3.99 13.09 3.41
N ASP A 47 3.28 14.22 3.49
CA ASP A 47 2.01 14.30 4.22
C ASP A 47 0.82 14.28 3.24
N LEU A 48 -0.05 13.27 3.35
CA LEU A 48 -1.23 13.11 2.50
C LEU A 48 -2.51 13.72 3.10
N SER A 49 -2.43 14.48 4.21
CA SER A 49 -3.58 15.10 4.88
C SER A 49 -4.46 15.99 3.98
N GLY A 50 -3.93 16.48 2.85
CA GLY A 50 -4.69 17.20 1.82
C GLY A 50 -5.63 16.33 0.97
N PHE A 51 -5.53 15.00 1.04
CA PHE A 51 -6.38 14.05 0.33
C PHE A 51 -7.30 13.34 1.31
N THR A 52 -8.59 13.65 1.24
CA THR A 52 -9.63 13.09 2.12
C THR A 52 -10.61 12.20 1.36
N GLY A 53 -11.36 11.35 2.07
CA GLY A 53 -12.35 10.48 1.44
C GLY A 53 -11.67 9.52 0.47
N THR A 54 -12.05 9.54 -0.81
CA THR A 54 -11.41 8.76 -1.88
C THR A 54 -10.52 9.60 -2.79
N ALA A 55 -10.08 10.79 -2.36
CA ALA A 55 -9.36 11.74 -3.22
C ALA A 55 -7.93 11.30 -3.59
N PHE A 56 -7.31 10.43 -2.78
CA PHE A 56 -6.05 9.81 -3.15
C PHE A 56 -6.28 8.72 -4.21
N ASN A 57 -5.49 8.75 -5.28
CA ASN A 57 -5.51 7.73 -6.32
C ASN A 57 -4.66 6.55 -5.86
N ILE A 58 -5.32 5.42 -5.58
CA ILE A 58 -4.64 4.18 -5.21
C ILE A 58 -3.76 3.67 -6.36
N ILE A 59 -2.56 3.19 -6.04
CA ILE A 59 -1.60 2.66 -7.01
C ILE A 59 -1.86 1.17 -7.23
N GLY A 60 -2.08 0.74 -8.47
CA GLY A 60 -2.39 -0.65 -8.76
C GLY A 60 -3.85 -1.01 -8.45
N TYR A 61 -4.50 -1.73 -9.35
CA TYR A 61 -5.86 -2.20 -9.13
C TYR A 61 -6.09 -3.59 -9.72
N ARG A 62 -7.12 -4.26 -9.20
CA ARG A 62 -7.67 -5.49 -9.76
C ARG A 62 -9.18 -5.51 -9.65
N VAL A 63 -9.87 -5.49 -10.79
CA VAL A 63 -11.33 -5.59 -10.87
C VAL A 63 -11.73 -6.99 -11.34
N SER A 64 -11.08 -7.49 -12.40
CA SER A 64 -11.31 -8.82 -12.96
C SER A 64 -10.02 -9.43 -13.51
N SER A 65 -10.09 -10.56 -14.22
CA SER A 65 -8.93 -11.08 -14.95
C SER A 65 -8.57 -10.25 -16.19
N SER A 66 -9.56 -9.58 -16.81
CA SER A 66 -9.37 -8.74 -18.00
C SER A 66 -9.13 -7.27 -17.68
N ASP A 67 -9.47 -6.84 -16.45
CA ASP A 67 -9.24 -5.49 -15.96
C ASP A 67 -8.42 -5.54 -14.67
N ASN A 68 -7.11 -5.62 -14.88
CA ASN A 68 -6.08 -5.77 -13.86
C ASN A 68 -4.84 -5.00 -14.29
N LYS A 69 -4.39 -4.05 -13.46
CA LYS A 69 -3.16 -3.31 -13.69
C LYS A 69 -2.42 -3.22 -12.35
N PRO A 70 -1.54 -4.18 -12.03
CA PRO A 70 -0.70 -4.11 -10.84
C PRO A 70 0.38 -3.03 -10.94
N PHE A 71 0.90 -2.65 -9.78
CA PHE A 71 2.27 -2.12 -9.67
C PHE A 71 3.28 -3.27 -9.76
N THR A 72 4.25 -3.15 -10.66
CA THR A 72 5.14 -4.27 -11.04
C THR A 72 6.62 -3.99 -10.88
N SER A 73 6.98 -2.86 -10.25
CA SER A 73 8.35 -2.35 -10.21
C SER A 73 8.74 -1.96 -8.78
N VAL A 74 9.79 -1.16 -8.61
CA VAL A 74 10.31 -0.79 -7.28
C VAL A 74 9.79 0.57 -6.85
N PHE A 75 9.16 0.61 -5.68
CA PHE A 75 8.92 1.83 -4.92
C PHE A 75 9.87 1.86 -3.73
N ASP A 76 10.85 2.76 -3.79
CA ASP A 76 11.89 2.94 -2.78
C ASP A 76 11.52 4.12 -1.88
N GLY A 77 11.11 3.84 -0.64
CA GLY A 77 10.85 4.85 0.37
C GLY A 77 12.12 5.59 0.81
N ASN A 78 13.32 5.04 0.53
CA ASN A 78 14.60 5.66 0.83
C ASN A 78 14.75 6.11 2.30
N GLY A 79 14.10 5.39 3.22
CA GLY A 79 14.06 5.71 4.65
C GLY A 79 13.06 6.80 5.04
N HIS A 80 12.30 7.34 4.10
CA HIS A 80 11.27 8.35 4.35
C HIS A 80 9.94 7.75 4.77
N THR A 81 9.05 8.65 5.19
CA THR A 81 7.70 8.34 5.65
C THR A 81 6.64 8.95 4.76
N ILE A 82 5.47 8.31 4.73
CA ILE A 82 4.23 8.86 4.23
C ILE A 82 3.26 8.93 5.41
N ALA A 83 2.66 10.09 5.68
CA ALA A 83 1.73 10.28 6.79
C ALA A 83 0.31 10.53 6.29
N ASN A 84 -0.68 10.24 7.16
CA ASN A 84 -2.08 10.62 6.99
C ASN A 84 -2.71 10.12 5.68
N PHE A 85 -2.39 8.89 5.27
CA PHE A 85 -3.09 8.25 4.16
C PHE A 85 -4.54 7.95 4.58
N ILE A 86 -5.49 8.69 4.03
CA ILE A 86 -6.93 8.52 4.28
C ILE A 86 -7.59 7.89 3.06
N TYR A 87 -8.38 6.84 3.28
CA TYR A 87 -9.25 6.27 2.26
C TYR A 87 -10.57 5.77 2.85
N ASP A 88 -11.66 6.49 2.58
CA ASP A 88 -13.02 6.18 3.07
C ASP A 88 -13.93 5.79 1.91
N SER A 89 -14.36 4.53 1.88
CA SER A 89 -15.23 3.95 0.86
C SER A 89 -16.19 2.93 1.48
N ASN A 90 -17.32 2.67 0.82
CA ASN A 90 -18.34 1.77 1.40
C ASN A 90 -18.20 0.30 0.96
N ASP A 91 -17.51 0.03 -0.15
CA ASP A 91 -17.51 -1.28 -0.82
C ASP A 91 -16.26 -1.58 -1.67
N ARG A 92 -15.26 -0.69 -1.68
CA ARG A 92 -14.13 -0.84 -2.60
C ARG A 92 -13.21 -1.97 -2.16
N ASN A 93 -12.84 -2.84 -3.11
CA ASN A 93 -11.84 -3.88 -2.89
C ASN A 93 -10.42 -3.38 -3.21
N HIS A 94 -9.41 -4.09 -2.70
CA HIS A 94 -7.99 -3.83 -2.99
C HIS A 94 -7.59 -2.41 -2.57
N ILE A 95 -7.74 -2.12 -1.27
CA ILE A 95 -7.39 -0.82 -0.70
C ILE A 95 -6.07 -0.93 0.06
N GLY A 96 -5.22 0.05 -0.22
CA GLY A 96 -3.97 0.39 0.43
C GLY A 96 -3.35 1.54 -0.35
N LEU A 97 -2.20 2.06 0.10
CA LEU A 97 -1.42 2.98 -0.73
C LEU A 97 -1.17 2.36 -2.13
N PHE A 98 -0.93 1.05 -2.13
CA PHE A 98 -0.97 0.19 -3.30
C PHE A 98 -2.18 -0.75 -3.23
N GLY A 99 -3.10 -0.70 -4.19
CA GLY A 99 -4.23 -1.62 -4.21
C GLY A 99 -3.80 -3.03 -4.59
N HIS A 100 -2.95 -3.15 -5.61
CA HIS A 100 -2.47 -4.44 -6.12
C HIS A 100 -1.01 -4.35 -6.60
N VAL A 101 -0.14 -5.16 -6.00
CA VAL A 101 1.28 -5.30 -6.36
C VAL A 101 1.50 -6.70 -6.91
N GLU A 102 2.15 -6.82 -8.07
CA GLU A 102 2.37 -8.13 -8.71
C GLU A 102 3.70 -8.25 -9.46
N GLY A 103 4.34 -9.41 -9.30
CA GLY A 103 5.51 -9.82 -10.07
C GLY A 103 6.81 -9.88 -9.26
N GLU A 104 7.72 -10.76 -9.68
CA GLU A 104 8.95 -11.10 -8.93
C GLU A 104 9.92 -9.92 -8.75
N ASN A 105 9.82 -8.94 -9.64
CA ASN A 105 10.61 -7.70 -9.62
C ASN A 105 9.89 -6.55 -8.88
N ALA A 106 8.64 -6.75 -8.48
CA ALA A 106 7.89 -5.74 -7.74
C ALA A 106 8.35 -5.72 -6.29
N GLU A 107 8.75 -4.54 -5.82
CA GLU A 107 9.21 -4.36 -4.44
C GLU A 107 8.78 -2.99 -3.90
N ILE A 108 8.16 -2.99 -2.72
CA ILE A 108 8.01 -1.78 -1.91
C ILE A 108 8.98 -1.90 -0.76
N LYS A 109 9.89 -0.94 -0.60
CA LYS A 109 10.94 -1.04 0.41
C LYS A 109 11.25 0.27 1.12
N ASP A 110 11.84 0.13 2.31
CA ASP A 110 12.46 1.22 3.08
C ASP A 110 11.50 2.40 3.32
N LEU A 111 10.24 2.09 3.67
CA LEU A 111 9.14 3.04 3.76
C LEU A 111 8.39 2.92 5.10
N GLY A 112 8.19 4.06 5.78
CA GLY A 112 7.25 4.17 6.89
C GLY A 112 5.89 4.74 6.46
N LEU A 113 4.80 4.20 6.98
CA LEU A 113 3.46 4.77 6.86
C LEU A 113 2.93 5.16 8.24
N LEU A 114 2.66 6.44 8.44
CA LEU A 114 2.29 7.03 9.72
C LEU A 114 0.81 7.40 9.72
N ASP A 115 0.09 6.95 10.74
CA ASP A 115 -1.32 7.24 11.00
C ASP A 115 -2.26 7.08 9.78
N PRO A 116 -2.22 5.94 9.05
CA PRO A 116 -3.18 5.68 7.99
C PRO A 116 -4.60 5.48 8.55
N ASN A 117 -5.61 6.03 7.89
CA ASN A 117 -7.01 5.80 8.22
C ASN A 117 -7.77 5.28 6.99
N VAL A 118 -8.02 3.97 6.97
CA VAL A 118 -8.70 3.30 5.87
C VAL A 118 -10.00 2.71 6.37
N ASP A 119 -11.12 3.15 5.82
CA ASP A 119 -12.41 2.49 5.97
C ASP A 119 -12.91 2.00 4.61
N ALA A 120 -12.95 0.68 4.44
CA ALA A 120 -13.44 0.04 3.23
C ALA A 120 -14.93 -0.35 3.31
N GLY A 121 -15.58 -0.20 4.47
CA GLY A 121 -16.91 -0.72 4.72
C GLY A 121 -17.02 -2.22 4.41
N THR A 122 -17.76 -2.56 3.35
CA THR A 122 -17.94 -3.94 2.87
C THR A 122 -16.83 -4.44 1.95
N GLY A 123 -15.83 -3.60 1.66
CA GLY A 123 -14.67 -3.91 0.82
C GLY A 123 -13.75 -4.99 1.36
N SER A 124 -13.10 -5.74 0.49
CA SER A 124 -12.17 -6.83 0.80
C SER A 124 -10.76 -6.55 0.25
N TYR A 125 -9.76 -7.28 0.75
CA TYR A 125 -8.34 -7.07 0.41
C TYR A 125 -7.89 -5.67 0.82
N VAL A 126 -7.87 -5.44 2.13
CA VAL A 126 -7.63 -4.12 2.71
C VAL A 126 -6.38 -4.18 3.57
N GLY A 127 -5.41 -3.32 3.30
CA GLY A 127 -4.32 -3.06 4.22
C GLY A 127 -3.79 -1.65 4.06
N SER A 128 -2.96 -1.18 4.99
CA SER A 128 -2.47 0.19 4.91
C SER A 128 -1.53 0.40 3.72
N LEU A 129 -0.57 -0.53 3.54
CA LEU A 129 0.42 -0.43 2.48
C LEU A 129 -0.02 -1.11 1.20
N ALA A 130 -0.52 -2.35 1.28
CA ALA A 130 -0.98 -3.10 0.12
C ALA A 130 -2.34 -3.78 0.34
N GLY A 131 -3.30 -3.60 -0.57
CA GLY A 131 -4.53 -4.41 -0.56
C GLY A 131 -4.23 -5.87 -0.87
N ARG A 132 -3.44 -6.10 -1.93
CA ARG A 132 -2.96 -7.43 -2.32
C ARG A 132 -1.52 -7.39 -2.82
N LEU A 133 -0.74 -8.37 -2.37
CA LEU A 133 0.60 -8.68 -2.86
C LEU A 133 0.56 -10.03 -3.60
N SER A 134 1.00 -10.08 -4.86
CA SER A 134 1.04 -11.30 -5.67
C SER A 134 2.46 -11.53 -6.22
N ALA A 135 3.20 -12.50 -5.67
CA ALA A 135 4.56 -12.82 -6.14
C ALA A 135 5.59 -11.65 -6.13
N GLY A 136 5.40 -10.63 -5.30
CA GLY A 136 6.34 -9.51 -5.10
C GLY A 136 6.92 -9.45 -3.68
N LYS A 137 7.64 -8.37 -3.37
CA LYS A 137 8.31 -8.16 -2.07
C LYS A 137 7.81 -6.90 -1.36
N ILE A 138 7.73 -6.99 -0.03
CA ILE A 138 7.64 -5.82 0.86
C ILE A 138 8.75 -5.97 1.90
N THR A 139 9.69 -5.03 1.93
CA THR A 139 10.95 -5.17 2.67
C THR A 139 11.25 -3.93 3.49
N ASN A 140 11.56 -4.07 4.79
CA ASN A 140 11.90 -2.94 5.66
C ASN A 140 10.83 -1.83 5.70
N CYS A 141 9.56 -2.22 5.67
CA CYS A 141 8.44 -1.28 5.72
C CYS A 141 7.72 -1.35 7.05
N TYR A 142 7.11 -0.25 7.48
CA TYR A 142 6.32 -0.26 8.71
C TYR A 142 5.08 0.60 8.64
N VAL A 143 4.09 0.23 9.45
CA VAL A 143 2.88 1.02 9.69
C VAL A 143 2.84 1.36 11.18
N GLN A 144 2.73 2.65 11.49
CA GLN A 144 2.63 3.13 12.86
C GLN A 144 1.37 3.94 13.07
N GLY A 145 0.54 3.53 14.04
CA GLY A 145 -0.71 4.21 14.37
C GLY A 145 -1.81 4.01 13.33
N GLY A 146 -2.88 4.80 13.45
CA GLY A 146 -4.02 4.74 12.52
C GLY A 146 -4.98 3.55 12.70
N SER A 147 -5.97 3.48 11.81
CA SER A 147 -7.07 2.50 11.84
C SER A 147 -7.40 1.96 10.46
N ILE A 148 -7.57 0.64 10.36
CA ILE A 148 -7.85 -0.07 9.11
C ILE A 148 -9.09 -0.95 9.30
N SER A 149 -10.14 -0.69 8.54
CA SER A 149 -11.39 -1.45 8.56
C SER A 149 -11.82 -1.94 7.19
N GLY A 150 -12.45 -3.11 7.16
CA GLY A 150 -13.06 -3.68 5.95
C GLY A 150 -13.83 -4.97 6.25
N ASN A 151 -14.14 -5.77 5.22
CA ASN A 151 -14.93 -7.00 5.37
C ASN A 151 -14.05 -8.27 5.43
N VAL A 152 -13.36 -8.62 4.34
CA VAL A 152 -12.57 -9.85 4.24
C VAL A 152 -11.12 -9.56 3.88
N TYR A 153 -10.19 -10.27 4.52
CA TYR A 153 -8.75 -10.12 4.29
C TYR A 153 -8.29 -8.70 4.62
N VAL A 154 -8.40 -8.36 5.90
CA VAL A 154 -8.00 -7.06 6.43
C VAL A 154 -6.71 -7.25 7.23
N GLY A 155 -5.66 -6.53 6.85
CA GLY A 155 -4.36 -6.60 7.51
C GLY A 155 -3.79 -5.23 7.83
N GLY A 156 -3.08 -5.08 8.95
CA GLY A 156 -2.46 -3.81 9.30
C GLY A 156 -1.45 -3.31 8.26
N LEU A 157 -0.72 -4.22 7.60
CA LEU A 157 0.20 -3.91 6.50
C LEU A 157 -0.36 -4.33 5.14
N VAL A 158 -0.78 -5.59 5.01
CA VAL A 158 -1.24 -6.19 3.75
C VAL A 158 -2.57 -6.91 3.92
N GLY A 159 -3.55 -6.64 3.06
CA GLY A 159 -4.82 -7.38 3.10
C GLY A 159 -4.63 -8.87 2.81
N ARG A 160 -4.09 -9.20 1.63
CA ARG A 160 -3.73 -10.57 1.25
C ARG A 160 -2.35 -10.69 0.61
N ASN A 161 -1.53 -11.58 1.15
CA ASN A 161 -0.28 -12.01 0.55
C ASN A 161 -0.48 -13.32 -0.24
N SER A 162 -0.42 -13.25 -1.57
CA SER A 162 -0.53 -14.39 -2.50
C SER A 162 0.86 -14.72 -3.07
N TYR A 163 1.59 -15.60 -2.39
CA TYR A 163 2.93 -16.03 -2.82
C TYR A 163 4.01 -14.93 -2.84
N GLY A 164 3.76 -13.77 -2.22
CA GLY A 164 4.78 -12.74 -2.01
C GLY A 164 5.63 -12.99 -0.77
N ILE A 165 6.66 -12.15 -0.59
CA ILE A 165 7.61 -12.20 0.51
C ILE A 165 7.52 -10.90 1.30
N ILE A 166 7.24 -10.98 2.59
CA ILE A 166 7.22 -9.84 3.51
C ILE A 166 8.35 -10.03 4.51
N THR A 167 9.29 -9.09 4.57
CA THR A 167 10.51 -9.23 5.37
C THR A 167 10.81 -7.96 6.16
N ASN A 168 11.18 -8.10 7.44
CA ASN A 168 11.57 -6.99 8.32
C ASN A 168 10.49 -5.90 8.41
N CYS A 169 9.22 -6.29 8.50
CA CYS A 169 8.10 -5.34 8.52
C CYS A 169 7.33 -5.40 9.83
N TYR A 170 6.67 -4.30 10.20
CA TYR A 170 5.75 -4.30 11.34
C TYR A 170 4.54 -3.39 11.16
N ALA A 171 3.50 -3.65 11.93
CA ALA A 171 2.30 -2.83 11.97
C ALA A 171 1.81 -2.62 13.41
N THR A 172 1.35 -1.40 13.72
CA THR A 172 0.75 -1.06 15.01
C THR A 172 -0.63 -0.43 14.90
N SER A 173 -1.18 -0.31 13.69
CA SER A 173 -2.53 0.19 13.44
C SER A 173 -3.60 -0.68 14.10
N SER A 174 -4.74 -0.10 14.51
CA SER A 174 -5.89 -0.91 14.90
C SER A 174 -6.55 -1.50 13.66
N VAL A 175 -6.89 -2.79 13.70
CA VAL A 175 -7.45 -3.51 12.56
C VAL A 175 -8.81 -4.09 12.92
N SER A 176 -9.82 -3.86 12.09
CA SER A 176 -11.16 -4.42 12.27
C SER A 176 -11.74 -4.99 10.97
N GLY A 177 -12.56 -6.03 11.09
CA GLY A 177 -13.37 -6.50 9.97
C GLY A 177 -14.17 -7.75 10.30
N ASP A 178 -14.70 -8.42 9.28
CA ASP A 178 -15.57 -9.58 9.48
C ASP A 178 -14.81 -10.92 9.47
N ARG A 179 -13.96 -11.14 8.45
CA ARG A 179 -13.34 -12.46 8.21
C ARG A 179 -11.88 -12.38 7.76
N ASN A 180 -11.02 -13.16 8.42
CA ASN A 180 -9.57 -13.23 8.17
C ASN A 180 -8.91 -11.87 8.40
N ILE A 181 -8.82 -11.51 9.68
CA ILE A 181 -8.28 -10.25 10.16
C ILE A 181 -6.95 -10.53 10.83
N GLY A 182 -5.90 -9.86 10.37
CA GLY A 182 -4.55 -10.07 10.87
C GLY A 182 -3.89 -8.76 11.28
N GLY A 183 -3.21 -8.73 12.42
CA GLY A 183 -2.48 -7.52 12.85
C GLY A 183 -1.44 -7.03 11.82
N LEU A 184 -0.80 -7.96 11.09
CA LEU A 184 0.10 -7.65 9.98
C LEU A 184 -0.51 -7.95 8.61
N VAL A 185 -0.99 -9.18 8.42
CA VAL A 185 -1.52 -9.67 7.13
C VAL A 185 -2.84 -10.38 7.34
N GLY A 186 -3.91 -9.98 6.63
CA GLY A 186 -5.24 -10.59 6.78
C GLY A 186 -5.30 -12.06 6.33
N GLN A 187 -4.71 -12.37 5.18
CA GLN A 187 -4.44 -13.75 4.78
C GLN A 187 -3.06 -13.89 4.14
N ASN A 188 -2.28 -14.86 4.62
CA ASN A 188 -0.97 -15.18 4.08
C ASN A 188 -0.96 -16.54 3.37
N LEU A 189 -0.53 -16.53 2.10
CA LEU A 189 -0.21 -17.71 1.27
C LEU A 189 1.24 -17.64 0.76
N GLY A 190 2.04 -16.71 1.29
CA GLY A 190 3.45 -16.52 0.96
C GLY A 190 4.34 -16.63 2.20
N SER A 191 5.47 -15.95 2.18
CA SER A 191 6.44 -15.96 3.29
C SER A 191 6.41 -14.67 4.09
N ILE A 192 6.50 -14.79 5.42
CA ILE A 192 6.63 -13.68 6.36
C ILE A 192 7.85 -13.95 7.24
N ASN A 193 8.86 -13.09 7.20
CA ASN A 193 10.14 -13.28 7.89
C ASN A 193 10.50 -12.04 8.72
N ASN A 194 10.88 -12.24 9.98
CA ASN A 194 11.29 -11.16 10.89
C ASN A 194 10.27 -10.01 10.99
N CYS A 195 8.99 -10.36 11.00
CA CYS A 195 7.91 -9.39 11.11
C CYS A 195 7.16 -9.55 12.42
N TYR A 196 6.56 -8.47 12.90
CA TYR A 196 5.72 -8.49 14.10
C TYR A 196 4.56 -7.51 13.98
N SER A 197 3.58 -7.65 14.85
CA SER A 197 2.46 -6.71 14.98
C SER A 197 2.17 -6.48 16.44
N THR A 198 1.87 -5.22 16.79
CA THR A 198 1.28 -4.84 18.08
C THR A 198 -0.12 -4.26 17.92
N ALA A 199 -0.71 -4.41 16.73
CA ALA A 199 -2.07 -4.00 16.41
C ALA A 199 -3.09 -4.54 17.42
N SER A 200 -4.08 -3.72 17.75
CA SER A 200 -5.34 -4.24 18.30
C SER A 200 -6.18 -4.79 17.16
N VAL A 201 -6.61 -6.05 17.26
CA VAL A 201 -7.33 -6.74 16.17
C VAL A 201 -8.71 -7.15 16.65
N SER A 202 -9.73 -6.83 15.87
CA SER A 202 -11.12 -7.20 16.14
C SER A 202 -11.79 -7.77 14.90
N GLY A 203 -12.56 -8.84 15.08
CA GLY A 203 -13.38 -9.38 14.00
C GLY A 203 -14.21 -10.57 14.42
N ASN A 204 -15.14 -10.97 13.56
CA ASN A 204 -16.12 -12.01 13.88
C ASN A 204 -15.57 -13.42 13.60
N ASN A 205 -14.71 -13.56 12.58
CA ASN A 205 -14.23 -14.86 12.10
C ASN A 205 -12.73 -14.82 11.76
N ASN A 206 -11.93 -15.73 12.33
CA ASN A 206 -10.48 -15.86 12.12
C ASN A 206 -9.70 -14.55 12.38
N VAL A 207 -9.33 -14.35 13.64
CA VAL A 207 -8.57 -13.18 14.10
C VAL A 207 -7.20 -13.64 14.58
N ALA A 208 -6.12 -12.99 14.12
CA ALA A 208 -4.73 -13.34 14.46
C ALA A 208 -3.80 -12.12 14.61
#